data_AF-A0A7J4I0X0-F1
#
_entry.id   AF-A0A7J4I0X0-F1
#
_cell.length_a   1.000
_cell.length_b   1.000
_cell.length_c   1.000
_cell.angle_alpha   90.00
_cell.angle_beta   90.00
_cell.angle_gamma   90.00
#
_symmetry.space_group_name_H-M   'P 1'
#
loop_
_entity.id
_entity.type
_entity.pdbx_description
1 polymer ?
#
loop_
_entity_poly.entity_id
_entity_poly.type
_entity_poly.pdbx_seq_one_letter_code
_entity_poly.pdbx_strand_id
1 'polypeptide(L)' 'MESFFEVVKRTIQKNQDVLAMFEEYDRTHHLRRKINYKIRMNVTLDENLVQELRTFCNQHQLKMSTWIESVIRKELKR' A
#
# COMPACT_ATOMS: atom_id res chain seq x y z
N MET A 1 15.90 -33.90 9.21
CA MET A 1 16.63 -32.72 8.67
C MET A 1 15.84 -32.24 7.48
N GLU A 2 15.39 -30.98 7.48
CA GLU A 2 14.75 -30.40 6.28
C GLU A 2 15.75 -30.41 5.12
N SER A 3 15.29 -30.71 3.90
CA SER A 3 16.21 -30.70 2.77
C SER A 3 16.64 -29.25 2.49
N PHE A 4 17.90 -29.06 2.07
CA PHE A 4 18.42 -27.73 1.71
C PHE A 4 17.48 -27.00 0.74
N PHE A 5 16.89 -27.73 -0.22
CA PHE A 5 15.93 -27.17 -1.18
C PHE A 5 14.64 -26.66 -0.54
N GLU A 6 14.13 -27.31 0.50
CA GLU A 6 12.93 -26.86 1.22
C GLU A 6 13.21 -25.58 2.01
N VAL A 7 14.38 -25.50 2.65
CA VAL A 7 14.81 -24.31 3.38
C VAL A 7 14.99 -23.13 2.43
N VAL A 8 15.62 -23.35 1.27
CA VAL A 8 15.80 -22.34 0.24
C VAL A 8 14.45 -21.86 -0.31
N LYS A 9 13.54 -22.77 -0.67
CA LYS A 9 12.22 -22.43 -1.21
C LYS A 9 11.40 -21.60 -0.22
N ARG A 10 11.40 -21.99 1.06
CA ARG A 10 10.71 -21.26 2.13
C ARG A 10 11.32 -19.87 2.35
N THR A 11 12.64 -19.76 2.27
CA THR A 11 13.35 -18.48 2.41
C THR A 11 13.04 -17.53 1.26
N ILE A 12 13.01 -18.03 0.02
CA ILE A 12 12.62 -17.26 -1.16
C ILE A 12 11.18 -16.76 -1.03
N GLN A 13 10.24 -17.63 -0.65
CA GLN A 13 8.83 -17.24 -0.45
C GLN A 13 8.66 -16.17 0.62
N LYS A 14 9.40 -16.26 1.73
CA LYS A 14 9.34 -15.28 2.82
C LYS A 14 9.92 -13.91 2.47
N ASN A 15 10.81 -13.83 1.49
CA ASN A 15 11.56 -12.62 1.15
C ASN A 15 11.28 -12.13 -0.28
N GLN A 16 10.14 -12.50 -0.87
CA GLN A 16 9.79 -12.11 -2.25
C GLN A 16 9.87 -10.61 -2.48
N ASP A 17 9.41 -9.79 -1.53
CA ASP A 17 9.46 -8.33 -1.64
C ASP A 17 10.89 -7.78 -1.74
N VAL A 18 11.81 -8.39 -0.99
CA VAL A 18 13.23 -8.02 -0.99
C VAL A 18 13.90 -8.45 -2.30
N LEU A 19 13.56 -9.63 -2.81
CA LEU A 19 14.05 -10.11 -4.09
C LEU A 19 13.56 -9.24 -5.26
N ALA A 20 12.29 -8.84 -5.25
CA ALA A 20 11.74 -7.92 -6.24
C ALA A 20 12.40 -6.53 -6.17
N MET A 21 12.76 -6.05 -4.98
CA MET A 21 13.54 -4.81 -4.83
C MET A 21 14.95 -4.93 -5.44
N PHE A 22 15.60 -6.08 -5.29
CA PHE A 22 16.91 -6.31 -5.90
C PHE A 22 16.84 -6.40 -7.42
N GLU A 23 15.82 -7.05 -7.99
CA GLU A 23 15.60 -7.04 -9.44
C GLU A 23 15.34 -5.62 -9.98
N GLU A 24 14.57 -4.81 -9.26
CA GLU A 24 14.33 -3.43 -9.67
C GLU A 24 15.61 -2.56 -9.56
N TYR A 25 16.45 -2.82 -8.55
CA TYR A 25 17.76 -2.18 -8.43
C TYR A 25 18.69 -2.55 -9.58
N ASP A 26 18.75 -3.83 -9.97
CA ASP A 26 19.61 -4.26 -11.08
C ASP A 26 19.22 -3.55 -12.38
N ARG A 27 17.91 -3.36 -12.60
CA ARG A 27 17.38 -2.64 -13.75
C ARG A 27 17.58 -1.12 -13.71
N THR A 28 17.53 -0.50 -12.53
CA THR A 28 17.43 0.98 -12.40
C THR A 28 18.63 1.63 -11.70
N HIS A 29 19.53 0.83 -11.13
CA HIS A 29 20.63 1.23 -10.24
C HIS A 29 20.22 2.12 -9.07
N HIS A 30 18.94 2.10 -8.70
CA HIS A 30 18.39 2.89 -7.61
C HIS A 30 17.51 2.03 -6.71
N LEU A 31 17.89 1.92 -5.43
CA LEU A 31 17.04 1.30 -4.43
C LEU A 31 15.91 2.29 -4.15
N ARG A 32 14.67 1.97 -4.54
CA ARG A 32 13.51 2.76 -4.13
C ARG A 32 13.44 2.77 -2.61
N ARG A 33 13.88 3.87 -1.99
CA ARG A 33 13.99 4.05 -0.53
C ARG A 33 12.66 4.02 0.22
N LYS A 34 11.54 3.91 -0.51
CA LYS A 34 10.19 3.72 0.00
C LYS A 34 9.49 2.75 -0.93
N ILE A 35 9.27 1.52 -0.46
CA ILE A 35 8.13 0.74 -0.94
C ILE A 35 6.93 1.65 -0.71
N ASN A 36 6.38 2.19 -1.78
CA ASN A 36 5.23 3.06 -1.67
C ASN A 36 4.06 2.13 -1.37
N TYR A 37 3.85 1.77 -0.09
CA TYR A 37 2.80 0.85 0.36
C TYR A 37 1.38 1.33 0.02
N LYS A 38 1.24 2.55 -0.50
CA LYS A 38 -0.01 3.10 -0.97
C LYS A 38 -0.25 2.70 -2.43
N ILE A 39 -1.24 1.85 -2.62
CA ILE A 39 -1.76 1.49 -3.94
C ILE A 39 -2.84 2.52 -4.33
N ARG A 40 -2.89 2.90 -5.61
CA ARG A 40 -3.98 3.73 -6.13
C ARG A 40 -5.20 2.86 -6.41
N MET A 41 -6.35 3.27 -5.91
CA MET A 41 -7.63 2.62 -6.15
C MET A 41 -8.57 3.66 -6.77
N ASN A 42 -9.17 3.31 -7.90
CA ASN A 42 -10.22 4.13 -8.52
C ASN A 42 -11.57 3.65 -7.96
N VAL A 43 -12.38 4.58 -7.48
CA VAL A 43 -13.73 4.30 -6.99
C VAL A 43 -14.71 5.29 -7.59
N THR A 44 -15.92 4.81 -7.84
CA THR A 44 -17.05 5.66 -8.24
C THR A 44 -17.86 5.99 -7.00
N LEU A 45 -18.09 7.27 -6.77
CA LEU A 45 -18.89 7.80 -5.66
C LEU A 45 -19.94 8.75 -6.22
N ASP A 46 -21.04 8.91 -5.50
CA ASP A 46 -22.05 9.91 -5.82
C ASP A 46 -21.46 11.33 -5.78
N GLU A 47 -21.89 12.19 -6.70
CA GLU A 47 -21.35 13.55 -6.83
C GLU A 47 -21.63 14.42 -5.60
N ASN A 48 -22.84 14.34 -5.05
CA ASN A 48 -23.21 15.11 -3.86
C ASN A 48 -22.37 14.66 -2.66
N LEU A 49 -22.19 13.34 -2.52
CA LEU A 49 -21.34 12.77 -1.47
C LEU A 49 -19.89 13.24 -1.57
N VAL A 50 -19.33 13.32 -2.78
CA VAL A 50 -17.97 13.83 -2.99
C VAL A 50 -17.85 15.29 -2.57
N GLN A 51 -18.87 16.10 -2.88
CA GLN A 51 -18.90 17.52 -2.55
C GLN A 51 -19.03 17.76 -1.03
N GLU A 52 -19.89 16.98 -0.37
CA GLU A 52 -20.01 16.98 1.09
C GLU A 52 -18.70 16.54 1.76
N LEU A 53 -18.10 15.45 1.29
CA LEU A 53 -16.83 14.94 1.80
C LEU A 53 -15.70 15.97 1.64
N ARG A 54 -15.64 16.65 0.49
CA ARG A 54 -14.66 17.70 0.25
C ARG A 54 -14.85 18.86 1.22
N THR A 55 -16.09 19.29 1.43
CA THR A 55 -16.42 20.38 2.36
C THR A 55 -16.02 20.02 3.79
N PHE A 56 -16.38 18.81 4.24
CA PHE A 56 -15.98 18.29 5.53
C PHE A 56 -14.46 18.27 5.69
N CYS A 57 -13.74 17.68 4.72
CA CYS A 57 -12.28 17.59 4.78
C CYS A 57 -11.61 18.99 4.83
N ASN A 58 -12.15 19.97 4.09
CA ASN A 58 -11.64 21.33 4.10
C ASN A 58 -11.85 22.01 5.46
N GLN A 59 -13.03 21.87 6.06
CA GLN A 59 -13.34 22.43 7.39
C GLN A 59 -12.43 21.86 8.48
N HIS A 60 -12.07 20.59 8.37
CA HIS A 60 -11.21 19.89 9.33
C HIS A 60 -9.71 19.86 8.94
N GLN A 61 -9.32 20.55 7.87
CA GLN A 61 -7.93 20.58 7.35
C GLN A 61 -7.34 19.18 7.07
N LEU A 62 -8.19 18.25 6.63
CA LEU A 62 -7.82 16.87 6.32
C LEU A 62 -7.68 16.66 4.81
N LYS A 63 -6.79 15.75 4.42
CA LYS A 63 -6.77 15.22 3.04
C LYS A 63 -7.87 14.17 2.92
N MET A 64 -8.68 14.25 1.87
CA MET A 64 -9.75 13.26 1.59
C MET A 64 -9.23 11.82 1.63
N SER A 65 -8.07 11.56 1.01
CA SER A 65 -7.45 10.23 1.02
C SER A 65 -7.13 9.72 2.44
N THR A 66 -6.69 10.61 3.33
CA THR A 66 -6.35 10.25 4.71
C THR A 66 -7.61 9.93 5.51
N TRP A 67 -8.67 10.71 5.31
CA TRP A 67 -9.94 10.48 5.98
C TRP A 67 -10.59 9.17 5.50
N ILE A 68 -10.64 8.94 4.19
CA ILE A 68 -11.15 7.68 3.61
C ILE A 68 -10.36 6.48 4.16
N GLU A 69 -9.02 6.58 4.18
CA GLU A 69 -8.18 5.52 4.75
C GLU A 69 -8.48 5.27 6.23
N SER A 70 -8.72 6.33 7.02
CA SER A 70 -9.10 6.22 8.44
C SER A 70 -10.46 5.53 8.64
N VAL A 71 -11.46 5.85 7.81
CA VAL A 71 -12.77 5.21 7.87
C VAL A 71 -12.65 3.73 7.53
N ILE A 72 -11.95 3.40 6.44
CA ILE A 72 -11.72 2.01 6.03
C ILE A 72 -11.02 1.22 7.13
N ARG A 73 -9.98 1.79 7.77
CA ARG A 73 -9.26 1.14 8.89
C ARG A 73 -10.19 0.87 10.08
N LYS A 74 -11.01 1.84 10.44
CA LYS A 74 -11.99 1.71 11.53
C LYS A 74 -12.98 0.57 11.25
N GLU A 75 -13.53 0.51 10.04
CA GLU A 75 -14.47 -0.55 9.63
C GLU A 75 -13.80 -1.93 9.60
N LEU A 76 -12.54 -2.01 9.16
CA LEU A 76 -11.77 -3.25 9.12
C LEU A 76 -11.15 -3.65 10.48
N LYS A 77 -11.40 -2.89 11.57
CA LYS A 77 -10.80 -3.07 12.90
C LYS A 77 -9.26 -3.14 12.86
N ARG A 78 -8.64 -2.30 12.03
CA ARG A 78 -7.18 -2.19 11.85
C ARG A 78 -6.64 -0.83 12.26
#